data_AF-A0A842J0S8-F1
#
_entry.id   AF-A0A842J0S8-F1
#
_cell.length_a   1.000
_cell.length_b   1.000
_cell.length_c   1.000
_cell.angle_alpha   90.00
_cell.angle_beta   90.00
_cell.angle_gamma   90.00
#
_symmetry.space_group_name_H-M   'P 1'
#
loop_
_entity.id
_entity.type
_entity.pdbx_description
1 polymer ?
#
loop_
_entity_poly.entity_id
_entity_poly.type
_entity_poly.pdbx_seq_one_letter_code
_entity_poly.pdbx_strand_id
1 'polypeptide(L)' 'MKISELGFFIDTEIRRQFKSRRKFAIKTNRSYTYFNKMISGMINQNQSIGLNAATEILSDLGYELVIKKKS' A
#
# COMPACT_ATOMS: atom_id res chain seq x y z
N MET A 1 0.68 11.54 -8.60
CA MET A 1 1.55 10.59 -7.89
C MET A 1 1.74 9.37 -8.77
N LYS A 2 2.98 8.91 -8.95
CA LYS A 2 3.31 7.67 -9.65
C LYS A 2 2.97 6.46 -8.76
N ILE A 3 2.80 5.27 -9.35
CA ILE A 3 2.49 4.04 -8.60
C ILE A 3 3.62 3.70 -7.63
N SER A 4 4.87 3.84 -8.04
CA SER A 4 6.03 3.63 -7.16
C SER A 4 6.04 4.56 -5.95
N GLU A 5 5.72 5.85 -6.15
CA GLU A 5 5.59 6.84 -5.06
C GLU A 5 4.50 6.44 -4.07
N LEU A 6 3.33 5.99 -4.57
CA LEU A 6 2.27 5.46 -3.73
C LEU A 6 2.74 4.22 -2.94
N GLY A 7 3.46 3.31 -3.59
CA GLY A 7 4.03 2.12 -2.94
C GLY A 7 5.00 2.46 -1.81
N PHE A 8 5.87 3.46 -2.03
CA PHE A 8 6.78 3.97 -0.99
C PHE A 8 6.03 4.61 0.17
N PHE A 9 5.02 5.42 -0.13
CA PHE A 9 4.17 6.05 0.88
C PHE A 9 3.50 4.99 1.77
N ILE A 10 2.83 4.01 1.16
CA ILE A 10 2.18 2.90 1.87
C ILE A 10 3.19 2.14 2.75
N ASP A 11 4.37 1.78 2.22
CA ASP A 11 5.38 1.05 3.01
C ASP A 11 5.88 1.88 4.20
N THR A 12 6.06 3.18 4.00
CA THR A 12 6.53 4.10 5.04
C THR A 12 5.50 4.20 6.17
N GLU A 13 4.23 4.39 5.83
CA GLU A 13 3.15 4.47 6.82
C GLU A 13 2.95 3.16 7.58
N ILE A 14 3.07 2.02 6.90
CA ILE A 14 3.04 0.71 7.54
C ILE A 14 4.16 0.57 8.57
N ARG A 15 5.39 0.97 8.22
CA ARG A 15 6.53 0.89 9.15
C ARG A 15 6.35 1.87 10.31
N ARG A 16 5.82 3.06 10.06
CA ARG A 16 5.55 4.07 11.09
C ARG A 16 4.52 3.58 12.12
N GLN A 17 3.41 3.01 11.66
CA GLN A 17 2.29 2.62 12.53
C GLN A 17 2.44 1.19 13.10
N PHE A 18 2.99 0.24 12.33
CA PHE A 18 3.00 -1.19 12.67
C PHE A 18 4.41 -1.78 12.81
N LYS A 19 5.46 -0.98 12.65
CA LYS A 19 6.89 -1.38 12.67
C LYS A 19 7.36 -2.27 11.52
N SER A 20 6.49 -3.08 10.91
CA SER A 20 6.82 -3.91 9.76
C SER A 20 5.62 -4.32 8.91
N ARG A 21 5.87 -4.63 7.64
CA ARG A 21 4.87 -5.19 6.70
C ARG A 21 4.23 -6.48 7.23
N ARG A 22 4.99 -7.33 7.92
CA ARG A 22 4.50 -8.58 8.50
C ARG A 22 3.46 -8.33 9.58
N LYS A 23 3.71 -7.37 10.48
CA LYS A 23 2.77 -7.01 11.55
C LYS A 23 1.48 -6.42 10.99
N PHE A 24 1.58 -5.55 9.99
CA PHE A 24 0.42 -5.01 9.29
C PHE A 24 -0.42 -6.10 8.59
N ALA A 25 0.24 -7.02 7.87
CA ALA A 25 -0.45 -8.12 7.21
C ALA A 25 -1.20 -9.02 8.21
N ILE A 26 -0.60 -9.34 9.36
CA ILE A 26 -1.27 -10.09 10.44
C ILE A 26 -2.46 -9.31 10.99
N LYS A 27 -2.27 -8.01 11.29
CA LYS A 27 -3.32 -7.15 11.86
C LYS A 27 -4.54 -7.02 10.95
N THR A 28 -4.32 -7.03 9.64
CA THR A 28 -5.38 -6.90 8.62
C THR A 28 -5.83 -8.23 8.04
N ASN A 29 -5.41 -9.35 8.63
CA ASN A 29 -5.75 -10.71 8.18
C ASN A 29 -5.42 -10.98 6.70
N ARG A 30 -4.28 -10.49 6.22
CA ARG A 30 -3.78 -10.71 4.85
C ARG A 30 -2.55 -11.62 4.83
N SER A 31 -2.39 -12.38 3.74
CA SER A 31 -1.17 -13.15 3.50
C SER A 31 0.04 -12.24 3.35
N TYR A 32 1.03 -12.39 4.25
CA TYR A 32 2.26 -11.63 4.21
C TYR A 32 3.00 -11.78 2.88
N THR A 33 3.08 -13.00 2.33
CA THR A 33 3.82 -13.27 1.08
C THR A 33 3.17 -12.54 -0.09
N TYR A 34 1.85 -12.63 -0.21
CA TYR A 34 1.10 -11.94 -1.27
C TYR A 34 1.24 -10.42 -1.12
N PHE A 35 1.00 -9.91 0.08
CA PHE A 35 1.10 -8.49 0.40
C PHE A 35 2.50 -7.92 0.11
N ASN A 36 3.55 -8.63 0.53
CA ASN A 36 4.91 -8.17 0.34
C ASN A 36 5.33 -8.17 -1.13
N LYS A 37 4.89 -9.16 -1.92
CA LYS A 37 5.09 -9.18 -3.37
C LYS A 37 4.39 -8.00 -4.03
N MET A 38 3.15 -7.72 -3.64
CA MET A 38 2.37 -6.60 -4.15
C MET A 38 3.05 -5.24 -3.89
N ILE A 39 3.40 -4.92 -2.64
CA ILE A 39 4.08 -3.65 -2.31
C ILE A 39 5.44 -3.55 -3.01
N SER A 40 6.22 -4.63 -3.02
CA SER A 40 7.51 -4.65 -3.71
C SER A 40 7.36 -4.49 -5.23
N GLY A 41 6.28 -5.02 -5.81
CA GLY A 41 5.93 -4.86 -7.23
C GLY A 41 5.57 -3.42 -7.57
N MET A 42 4.79 -2.74 -6.72
CA MET A 42 4.50 -1.30 -6.88
C MET A 42 5.78 -0.47 -6.87
N ILE A 43 6.65 -0.71 -5.88
CA ILE A 43 7.88 0.08 -5.66
C ILE A 43 8.90 -0.14 -6.78
N ASN A 44 9.22 -1.41 -7.10
CA ASN A 44 10.38 -1.73 -7.94
C ASN A 44 10.02 -1.97 -9.41
N GLN A 45 8.80 -2.45 -9.68
CA GLN A 45 8.38 -2.87 -11.02
C GLN A 45 7.29 -1.95 -11.58
N ASN A 46 6.91 -0.91 -10.84
CA ASN A 46 5.81 -0.01 -11.16
C ASN A 46 4.52 -0.77 -11.51
N GLN A 47 4.33 -1.96 -10.92
CA GLN A 47 3.17 -2.80 -11.15
C GLN A 47 1.95 -2.14 -10.54
N SER A 48 0.93 -1.93 -11.37
CA SER A 48 -0.35 -1.42 -10.91
C SER A 48 -1.01 -2.46 -10.01
N ILE A 49 -1.48 -2.00 -8.85
CA ILE A 49 -2.44 -2.74 -8.06
C ILE A 49 -3.83 -2.24 -8.42
N GLY A 50 -4.83 -3.13 -8.35
CA GLY A 50 -6.21 -2.69 -8.52
C GLY A 50 -6.52 -1.54 -7.55
N LEU A 51 -7.24 -0.52 -8.02
CA LEU A 51 -7.62 0.64 -7.21
C LEU A 51 -8.29 0.23 -5.90
N ASN A 52 -9.08 -0.85 -5.90
CA ASN A 52 -9.71 -1.42 -4.72
C ASN A 52 -8.68 -1.84 -3.66
N ALA A 53 -7.64 -2.59 -4.07
CA ALA A 53 -6.60 -3.03 -3.14
C ALA A 53 -5.81 -1.84 -2.56
N ALA A 54 -5.51 -0.83 -3.38
CA ALA A 54 -4.85 0.39 -2.89
C ALA A 54 -5.72 1.12 -1.86
N THR A 55 -7.01 1.24 -2.15
CA THR A 55 -7.99 1.91 -1.30
C THR A 55 -8.16 1.18 0.03
N GLU A 56 -8.28 -0.15 0.02
CA GLU A 56 -8.39 -0.96 1.23
C GLU A 56 -7.16 -0.79 2.14
N ILE A 57 -5.95 -0.86 1.58
CA ILE A 57 -4.71 -0.71 2.35
C ILE A 57 -4.60 0.68 2.96
N LEU A 58 -4.94 1.72 2.18
CA LEU A 58 -4.95 3.09 2.66
C LEU A 58 -5.99 3.28 3.76
N SER A 59 -7.18 2.70 3.60
CA SER A 59 -8.25 2.73 4.62
C SER A 59 -7.79 2.08 5.92
N ASP A 60 -7.12 0.92 5.85
CA ASP A 60 -6.56 0.26 7.05
C ASP A 60 -5.46 1.08 7.73
N LEU A 61 -4.80 1.98 6.99
CA LEU A 61 -3.82 2.93 7.49
C LEU A 61 -4.43 4.26 7.95
N GLY A 62 -5.75 4.42 7.82
CA GLY A 62 -6.48 5.64 8.17
C GLY A 62 -6.44 6.75 7.11
N TYR A 63 -6.20 6.41 5.85
CA TYR A 63 -6.14 7.34 4.72
C TYR A 63 -7.25 7.09 3.71
N GLU A 64 -7.63 8.14 3.00
CA GLU A 64 -8.55 8.09 1.86
C GLU A 64 -7.81 8.33 0.55
N LEU A 65 -8.11 7.52 -0.47
CA LEU A 65 -7.58 7.72 -1.81
C LEU A 65 -8.47 8.70 -2.59
N VAL A 66 -7.98 9.91 -2.84
CA VAL A 66 -8.72 10.92 -3.61
C VAL A 66 -8.14 11.05 -5.02
N ILE A 67 -8.99 10.86 -6.03
CA ILE A 67 -8.63 11.07 -7.44
C ILE A 67 -9.05 12.49 -7.85
N LYS A 68 -8.08 13.35 -8.12
CA LYS A 68 -8.33 14.73 -8.58
C LYS A 68 -7.98 14.85 -10.06
N LYS A 69 -8.91 15.41 -10.85
CA LYS A 69 -8.64 15.77 -12.24
C LYS A 69 -7.53 16.81 -12.29
N LYS A 70 -6.52 16.57 -13.12
CA LYS A 70 -5.46 17.56 -13.37
C LYS A 70 -6.07 18.71 -14.16
N SER A 71 -6.03 19.91 -13.59
CA SER A 71 -6.35 21.17 -14.28
C SER A 71 -5.20 21.60 -15.18
#